data_AF-A0A1W9KPK7-F1
#
_entry.id   AF-A0A1W9KPK7-F1
#
_cell.length_a   1.000
_cell.length_b   1.000
_cell.length_c   1.000
_cell.angle_alpha   90.00
_cell.angle_beta   90.00
_cell.angle_gamma   90.00
#
_symmetry.space_group_name_H-M   'P 1'
#
loop_
_entity.id
_entity.type
_entity.pdbx_description
1 polymer ?
#
loop_
_entity_poly.entity_id
_entity_poly.type
_entity_poly.pdbx_seq_one_letter_code
_entity_poly.pdbx_strand_id
1 'polypeptide(L)'
;MKRVWWLVGILGVLLLIPLWLKKGLDDRAALTAKVELQQTTAPAPPPAPAPAALAEAPRPIGFGLTFALVPLDDKLPPDTVGLSCHGEPRQLDRPHQDSCNPYRGDTTCRTVLPVLCVKTTGAAKPEGVLDSFYQGWVRGTLAATSPVMGAVLESVDVATARCVAELGAGWRMAEFHDGQGGWGLQGQRGTGFDPNTRYWVRINDQPGNCWDSEP
;
A
#
# COMPACT_ATOMS: atom_id res chain seq x y z
N MET A 1 64.72 22.84 51.35
CA MET A 1 63.72 23.80 50.82
C MET A 1 63.18 23.44 49.44
N LYS A 2 64.00 23.17 48.40
CA LYS A 2 63.52 22.87 47.02
C LYS A 2 62.47 21.74 46.87
N ARG A 3 62.53 20.67 47.68
CA ARG A 3 61.56 19.55 47.65
C ARG A 3 60.16 19.92 48.15
N VAL A 4 60.06 20.87 49.08
CA VAL A 4 58.77 21.32 49.64
C VAL A 4 58.01 22.15 48.60
N TRP A 5 58.71 23.02 47.86
CA TRP A 5 58.12 23.82 46.78
C TRP A 5 57.62 22.97 45.60
N TRP A 6 58.31 21.87 45.29
CA TRP A 6 57.86 20.91 44.27
C TRP A 6 56.58 20.18 44.67
N LEU A 7 56.47 19.73 45.93
CA LEU A 7 55.27 19.04 46.42
C LEU A 7 54.07 19.99 46.51
N VAL A 8 54.28 21.24 46.94
CA VAL A 8 53.23 22.27 46.96
C VAL A 8 52.76 22.62 45.55
N GLY A 9 53.67 22.69 44.57
CA GLY A 9 53.32 22.91 43.17
C GLY A 9 52.46 21.79 42.58
N ILE A 10 52.83 20.52 42.82
CA ILE A 10 52.05 19.36 42.35
C ILE A 10 50.68 19.31 43.01
N LEU A 11 50.59 19.56 44.32
CA LEU A 11 49.31 19.58 45.04
C LEU A 11 48.39 20.70 44.55
N GLY A 12 48.95 21.88 44.24
CA GLY A 12 48.22 23.00 43.64
C GLY A 12 47.62 22.63 42.28
N VAL A 13 48.39 21.98 41.40
CA VAL A 13 47.91 21.52 40.09
C VAL A 13 46.82 20.45 40.23
N LEU A 14 47.00 19.48 41.14
CA LEU A 14 46.02 18.42 41.37
C LEU A 14 44.68 18.93 41.93
N LEU A 15 44.67 20.06 42.63
CA LEU A 15 43.43 20.66 43.15
C LEU A 15 42.79 21.62 42.15
N LEU A 16 43.59 22.38 41.39
CA LEU A 16 43.08 23.40 40.46
C LEU A 16 42.49 22.80 39.18
N ILE A 17 43.06 21.71 38.66
CA ILE A 17 42.55 21.03 37.46
C ILE A 17 41.10 20.53 37.64
N PRO A 18 40.75 19.72 38.66
CA PRO A 18 39.38 19.23 38.83
C PRO A 18 38.38 20.35 39.12
N LEU A 19 38.79 21.44 39.80
CA LEU A 19 37.95 22.61 40.01
C LEU A 19 37.64 23.34 38.69
N TRP A 20 38.63 23.46 37.80
CA TRP A 20 38.44 24.09 36.49
C TRP A 20 37.55 23.24 35.57
N LEU A 21 37.72 21.92 35.58
CA LEU A 21 36.86 20.96 34.87
C LEU A 21 35.41 21.00 35.38
N LYS A 22 35.21 21.02 36.70
CA LYS A 22 33.88 21.13 37.31
C LYS A 22 33.18 22.43 36.88
N LYS A 23 33.89 23.56 36.96
CA LYS A 23 33.35 24.85 36.54
C LYS A 23 32.95 24.86 35.05
N GLY A 24 33.77 24.27 34.19
CA GLY A 24 33.46 24.17 32.76
C GLY A 24 32.23 23.29 32.44
N LEU A 25 31.96 22.26 33.25
CA LEU A 25 30.76 21.45 33.12
C LEU A 25 29.51 22.20 33.61
N ASP A 26 29.63 22.92 34.73
CA ASP A 26 28.54 23.73 35.29
C ASP A 26 28.13 24.87 34.33
N ASP A 27 29.12 25.53 33.71
CA ASP A 27 28.88 26.59 32.72
C ASP A 27 28.16 26.05 31.46
N ARG A 28 28.52 24.83 31.01
CA ARG A 28 27.83 24.16 29.88
C ARG A 28 26.39 23.79 30.22
N ALA A 29 26.15 23.24 31.42
CA ALA A 29 24.80 22.91 31.86
C ALA A 29 23.91 24.15 31.96
N ALA A 30 24.45 25.27 32.46
CA ALA A 30 23.73 26.54 32.52
C ALA A 30 23.40 27.11 31.13
N LEU A 31 24.28 26.94 30.15
CA LEU A 31 24.01 27.33 28.76
C LEU A 31 22.94 26.46 28.12
N THR A 32 22.98 25.14 28.30
CA THR A 32 21.95 24.22 27.79
C THR A 32 20.59 24.54 28.39
N ALA A 33 20.51 24.76 29.70
CA ALA A 33 19.25 25.12 30.37
C ALA A 33 18.68 26.46 29.85
N LYS A 34 19.54 27.45 29.56
CA LYS A 34 19.12 28.73 28.97
C LYS A 34 18.56 28.57 27.55
N VAL A 35 19.18 27.72 26.72
CA VAL A 35 18.70 27.43 25.36
C VAL A 35 17.36 26.72 25.40
N GLU A 36 17.20 25.74 26.30
CA GLU A 36 15.95 24.98 26.45
C GLU A 36 14.80 25.86 26.97
N LEU A 37 15.09 26.78 27.90
CA LEU A 37 14.10 27.76 28.37
C LEU A 37 13.69 28.75 27.26
N GLN A 38 14.63 29.15 26.39
CA GLN A 38 14.34 30.03 25.25
C GLN A 38 13.53 29.32 24.17
N GLN A 39 13.74 28.02 23.96
CA GLN A 39 12.98 27.22 22.99
C GLN A 39 11.55 26.93 23.46
N THR A 40 11.33 26.78 24.77
CA THR A 40 10.00 26.54 25.35
C THR A 40 9.15 27.80 25.53
N THR A 41 9.75 28.99 25.52
CA THR A 41 9.03 30.27 25.67
C THR A 41 8.84 31.03 24.36
N ALA A 42 9.41 30.55 23.26
CA ALA A 42 9.15 31.11 21.93
C ALA A 42 7.71 30.79 21.48
N PRO A 43 6.88 31.79 21.13
CA PRO A 43 5.59 31.54 20.51
C PRO A 43 5.81 30.74 19.21
N ALA A 44 5.02 29.70 19.00
CA ALA A 44 5.03 28.97 17.74
C ALA A 44 4.83 29.96 16.59
N PRO A 45 5.64 29.92 15.52
CA PRO A 45 5.38 30.73 14.34
C PRO A 45 3.96 30.39 13.85
N PRO A 46 3.18 31.37 13.38
CA PRO A 46 1.90 31.08 12.77
C PRO A 46 2.12 30.03 11.66
N PRO A 47 1.23 29.04 11.51
CA PRO A 47 1.36 28.08 10.43
C PRO A 47 1.49 28.87 9.14
N ALA A 48 2.59 28.65 8.41
CA ALA A 48 2.74 29.21 7.08
C ALA A 48 1.46 28.84 6.31
N PRO A 49 0.84 29.77 5.57
CA PRO A 49 -0.25 29.39 4.69
C PRO A 49 0.28 28.26 3.82
N ALA A 50 -0.38 27.10 3.89
CA ALA A 50 -0.06 25.99 3.01
C ALA A 50 0.00 26.57 1.60
N PRO A 51 1.06 26.33 0.82
CA PRO A 51 1.04 26.71 -0.58
C PRO A 51 -0.25 26.11 -1.13
N ALA A 52 -1.11 26.97 -1.69
CA ALA A 52 -2.27 26.50 -2.42
C ALA A 52 -1.75 25.42 -3.35
N ALA A 53 -2.24 24.17 -3.17
CA ALA A 53 -1.84 23.06 -4.00
C ALA A 53 -1.97 23.55 -5.45
N LEU A 54 -0.83 23.77 -6.10
CA LEU A 54 -0.81 23.97 -7.53
C LEU A 54 -1.57 22.78 -8.07
N ALA A 55 -2.71 23.02 -8.70
CA ALA A 55 -3.50 21.96 -9.31
C ALA A 55 -2.54 21.15 -10.16
N GLU A 56 -2.20 19.96 -9.68
CA GLU A 56 -1.29 19.06 -10.35
C GLU A 56 -1.90 18.86 -11.74
N ALA A 57 -1.12 19.13 -12.79
CA ALA A 57 -1.61 18.96 -14.15
C ALA A 57 -2.28 17.56 -14.22
N PRO A 58 -3.52 17.44 -14.73
CA PRO A 58 -4.26 16.19 -14.65
C PRO A 58 -3.38 15.07 -15.20
N ARG A 59 -3.01 14.12 -14.32
CA ARG A 59 -2.20 12.98 -14.71
C ARG A 59 -2.86 12.34 -15.94
N PRO A 60 -2.12 12.13 -17.04
CA PRO A 60 -2.71 11.47 -18.19
C PRO A 60 -3.28 10.12 -17.74
N ILE A 61 -4.53 9.86 -18.13
CA ILE A 61 -5.30 8.73 -17.59
C ILE A 61 -4.75 7.44 -18.20
N GLY A 62 -4.18 6.59 -17.33
CA GLY A 62 -3.60 5.31 -17.72
C GLY A 62 -4.63 4.20 -17.91
N PHE A 63 -4.14 2.97 -17.82
CA PHE A 63 -4.90 1.73 -17.98
C PHE A 63 -4.74 0.87 -16.73
N GLY A 64 -5.83 0.30 -16.24
CA GLY A 64 -5.83 -0.63 -15.13
C GLY A 64 -5.91 -2.08 -15.62
N LEU A 65 -5.38 -2.98 -14.83
CA LEU A 65 -5.52 -4.43 -14.99
C LEU A 65 -6.93 -4.87 -14.60
N THR A 66 -7.52 -5.76 -15.40
CA THR A 66 -8.85 -6.29 -15.12
C THR A 66 -8.96 -7.79 -15.30
N PHE A 67 -9.70 -8.43 -14.40
CA PHE A 67 -10.18 -9.81 -14.58
C PHE A 67 -11.66 -9.82 -14.89
N ALA A 68 -12.12 -10.91 -15.49
CA ALA A 68 -13.53 -11.15 -15.73
C ALA A 68 -13.93 -12.53 -15.22
N LEU A 69 -15.23 -12.78 -15.07
CA LEU A 69 -15.69 -14.08 -14.57
C LEU A 69 -15.36 -15.18 -15.57
N VAL A 70 -14.80 -16.26 -15.06
CA VAL A 70 -14.62 -17.49 -15.83
C VAL A 70 -15.90 -18.31 -15.67
N PRO A 71 -16.53 -18.77 -16.77
CA PRO A 71 -17.58 -19.77 -16.68
C PRO A 71 -17.02 -20.99 -15.94
N LEU A 72 -17.55 -21.25 -14.74
CA LEU A 72 -17.19 -22.45 -14.00
C LEU A 72 -17.85 -23.65 -14.67
N ASP A 73 -17.12 -24.76 -14.81
CA ASP A 73 -17.70 -26.05 -15.20
C ASP A 73 -18.83 -26.37 -14.19
N ASP A 74 -19.96 -26.92 -14.67
CA ASP A 74 -21.14 -27.30 -13.87
C ASP A 74 -20.80 -28.30 -12.75
N LYS A 75 -19.58 -28.84 -12.75
CA LYS A 75 -19.02 -29.73 -11.73
C LYS A 75 -18.38 -29.02 -10.53
N LEU A 76 -18.17 -27.70 -10.60
CA LEU A 76 -17.58 -26.95 -9.50
C LEU A 76 -18.63 -26.64 -8.42
N PRO A 77 -18.24 -26.60 -7.13
CA PRO A 77 -19.18 -26.28 -6.07
C PRO A 77 -19.84 -24.90 -6.33
N PRO A 78 -21.16 -24.77 -6.13
CA PRO A 78 -21.91 -23.54 -6.48
C PRO A 78 -21.43 -22.30 -5.72
N ASP A 79 -20.80 -22.50 -4.56
CA ASP A 79 -20.25 -21.44 -3.72
C ASP A 79 -18.81 -21.06 -4.08
N THR A 80 -18.36 -21.40 -5.30
CA THR A 80 -17.06 -20.99 -5.82
C THR A 80 -17.21 -19.95 -6.92
N VAL A 81 -16.17 -19.13 -7.09
CA VAL A 81 -16.07 -18.16 -8.18
C VAL A 81 -14.65 -18.20 -8.73
N GLY A 82 -14.55 -18.15 -10.06
CA GLY A 82 -13.30 -17.97 -10.77
C GLY A 82 -13.31 -16.65 -11.53
N LEU A 83 -12.24 -15.88 -11.41
CA LEU A 83 -11.99 -14.70 -12.24
C LEU A 83 -10.63 -14.84 -12.91
N SER A 84 -10.50 -14.45 -14.16
CA SER A 84 -9.22 -14.52 -14.86
C SER A 84 -9.13 -13.49 -15.98
N CYS A 85 -7.93 -13.39 -16.55
CA CYS A 85 -7.70 -12.61 -17.77
C CYS A 85 -8.58 -13.05 -18.94
N HIS A 86 -8.88 -14.34 -19.02
CA HIS A 86 -9.62 -14.99 -20.11
C HIS A 86 -11.11 -15.22 -19.78
N GLY A 87 -11.63 -14.57 -18.74
CA GLY A 87 -13.06 -14.55 -18.47
C GLY A 87 -13.86 -13.73 -19.49
N GLU A 88 -15.19 -13.80 -19.39
CA GLU A 88 -16.11 -13.00 -20.19
C GLU A 88 -16.62 -11.79 -19.40
N PRO A 89 -16.76 -10.60 -20.04
CA PRO A 89 -16.50 -10.32 -21.46
C PRO A 89 -15.00 -10.21 -21.79
N ARG A 90 -14.56 -10.77 -22.93
CA ARG A 90 -13.15 -10.74 -23.38
C ARG A 90 -12.57 -9.40 -23.81
N GLN A 91 -13.42 -8.39 -24.07
CA GLN A 91 -12.96 -7.13 -24.64
C GLN A 91 -11.99 -6.41 -23.68
N LEU A 92 -10.86 -5.98 -24.23
CA LEU A 92 -9.79 -5.24 -23.56
C LEU A 92 -9.34 -4.10 -24.48
N ASP A 93 -8.94 -2.96 -23.90
CA ASP A 93 -8.44 -1.81 -24.67
C ASP A 93 -6.97 -2.01 -25.08
N ARG A 94 -6.16 -2.62 -24.20
CA ARG A 94 -4.72 -2.85 -24.41
C ARG A 94 -4.30 -4.26 -24.00
N PRO A 95 -4.76 -5.32 -24.71
CA PRO A 95 -4.38 -6.67 -24.39
C PRO A 95 -2.87 -6.91 -24.57
N HIS A 96 -2.30 -7.82 -23.77
CA HIS A 96 -0.97 -8.36 -23.97
C HIS A 96 -1.09 -9.80 -24.46
N GLN A 97 -0.66 -10.08 -25.70
CA GLN A 97 -0.74 -11.41 -26.32
C GLN A 97 -2.14 -12.04 -26.17
N ASP A 98 -3.18 -11.30 -26.56
CA ASP A 98 -4.59 -11.71 -26.47
C ASP A 98 -5.11 -12.04 -25.06
N SER A 99 -4.43 -11.50 -24.03
CA SER A 99 -4.80 -11.62 -22.62
C SER A 99 -4.81 -10.24 -21.92
N CYS A 100 -5.14 -10.23 -20.63
CA CYS A 100 -4.95 -9.08 -19.74
C CYS A 100 -3.49 -8.61 -19.79
N ASN A 101 -3.24 -7.37 -19.39
CA ASN A 101 -1.92 -6.75 -19.51
C ASN A 101 -1.40 -6.31 -18.14
N PRO A 102 -0.75 -7.21 -17.39
CA PRO A 102 -0.19 -6.87 -16.07
C PRO A 102 0.92 -5.82 -16.16
N TYR A 103 1.58 -5.67 -17.32
CA TYR A 103 2.74 -4.80 -17.48
C TYR A 103 2.40 -3.32 -17.66
N ARG A 104 1.22 -3.01 -18.20
CA ARG A 104 0.82 -1.64 -18.57
C ARG A 104 -0.67 -1.34 -18.37
N GLY A 105 -1.44 -2.30 -17.86
CA GLY A 105 -2.89 -2.25 -17.79
C GLY A 105 -3.57 -2.57 -19.12
N ASP A 106 -4.82 -3.02 -19.05
CA ASP A 106 -5.59 -3.51 -20.20
C ASP A 106 -6.90 -2.76 -20.46
N THR A 107 -7.38 -1.98 -19.49
CA THR A 107 -8.66 -1.28 -19.56
C THR A 107 -8.49 0.17 -19.16
N THR A 108 -9.05 1.11 -19.92
CA THR A 108 -8.90 2.54 -19.65
C THR A 108 -9.43 2.88 -18.26
N CYS A 109 -8.66 3.65 -17.49
CA CYS A 109 -9.09 4.07 -16.16
C CYS A 109 -10.27 5.07 -16.18
N ARG A 110 -10.74 5.47 -17.36
CA ARG A 110 -12.03 6.19 -17.51
C ARG A 110 -13.24 5.27 -17.35
N THR A 111 -13.06 3.96 -17.49
CA THR A 111 -14.15 2.98 -17.38
C THR A 111 -14.62 2.88 -15.94
N VAL A 112 -15.92 2.73 -15.75
CA VAL A 112 -16.57 2.52 -14.46
C VAL A 112 -16.76 1.02 -14.27
N LEU A 113 -15.91 0.39 -13.46
CA LEU A 113 -15.96 -1.05 -13.17
C LEU A 113 -15.94 -1.31 -11.66
N PRO A 114 -16.53 -2.41 -11.19
CA PRO A 114 -16.40 -2.84 -9.81
C PRO A 114 -14.95 -3.19 -9.44
N VAL A 115 -14.58 -3.00 -8.18
CA VAL A 115 -13.28 -3.44 -7.64
C VAL A 115 -13.42 -4.89 -7.19
N LEU A 116 -12.51 -5.75 -7.66
CA LEU A 116 -12.41 -7.11 -7.12
C LEU A 116 -11.79 -7.04 -5.74
N CYS A 117 -12.47 -7.61 -4.75
CA CYS A 117 -12.05 -7.63 -3.37
C CYS A 117 -11.83 -9.07 -2.89
N VAL A 118 -10.90 -9.23 -1.96
CA VAL A 118 -10.59 -10.50 -1.32
C VAL A 118 -10.61 -10.34 0.20
N LYS A 119 -11.07 -11.39 0.88
CA LYS A 119 -10.91 -11.58 2.32
C LYS A 119 -10.33 -12.96 2.57
N THR A 120 -9.06 -12.99 2.96
CA THR A 120 -8.35 -14.23 3.27
C THR A 120 -8.74 -14.71 4.66
N THR A 121 -9.20 -15.96 4.76
CA THR A 121 -9.65 -16.58 6.02
C THR A 121 -8.91 -17.87 6.34
N GLY A 122 -8.02 -18.30 5.45
CA GLY A 122 -7.39 -19.62 5.53
C GLY A 122 -8.30 -20.75 5.06
N ALA A 123 -9.41 -20.44 4.39
CA ALA A 123 -10.37 -21.43 3.90
C ALA A 123 -9.67 -22.49 3.04
N ALA A 124 -9.92 -23.77 3.37
CA ALA A 124 -9.46 -24.88 2.56
C ALA A 124 -10.11 -24.82 1.17
N LYS A 125 -9.35 -25.26 0.17
CA LYS A 125 -9.87 -25.41 -1.18
C LYS A 125 -10.88 -26.55 -1.22
N PRO A 126 -12.11 -26.35 -1.73
CA PRO A 126 -13.08 -27.42 -1.88
C PRO A 126 -12.59 -28.55 -2.81
N GLU A 127 -13.12 -29.75 -2.62
CA GLU A 127 -12.91 -30.86 -3.54
C GLU A 127 -13.42 -30.49 -4.95
N GLY A 128 -12.73 -30.97 -5.99
CA GLY A 128 -13.07 -30.67 -7.39
C GLY A 128 -12.54 -29.34 -7.92
N VAL A 129 -12.13 -28.40 -7.07
CA VAL A 129 -11.47 -27.16 -7.49
C VAL A 129 -10.00 -27.45 -7.82
N LEU A 130 -9.64 -27.35 -9.09
CA LEU A 130 -8.27 -27.55 -9.57
C LEU A 130 -7.49 -26.23 -9.45
N ASP A 131 -6.30 -26.29 -8.86
CA ASP A 131 -5.36 -25.17 -8.97
C ASP A 131 -4.55 -25.35 -10.25
N SER A 132 -4.24 -24.24 -10.88
CA SER A 132 -3.12 -24.16 -11.82
C SER A 132 -2.21 -23.03 -11.41
N PHE A 133 -0.99 -23.01 -11.95
CA PHE A 133 -0.09 -21.86 -11.82
C PHE A 133 -0.74 -20.54 -12.28
N TYR A 134 -1.70 -20.63 -13.21
CA TYR A 134 -2.39 -19.50 -13.83
C TYR A 134 -3.76 -19.18 -13.21
N GLN A 135 -4.22 -19.98 -12.23
CA GLN A 135 -5.50 -19.78 -11.59
C GLN A 135 -5.56 -20.54 -10.27
N GLY A 136 -5.29 -19.84 -9.16
CA GLY A 136 -5.12 -20.45 -7.85
C GLY A 136 -6.14 -20.02 -6.80
N TRP A 137 -6.31 -20.87 -5.78
CA TRP A 137 -7.21 -20.64 -4.66
C TRP A 137 -6.69 -19.60 -3.66
N VAL A 138 -7.45 -18.52 -3.46
CA VAL A 138 -7.07 -17.38 -2.60
C VAL A 138 -7.17 -17.66 -1.10
N ARG A 139 -7.54 -18.89 -0.69
CA ARG A 139 -7.70 -19.28 0.72
C ARG A 139 -8.71 -18.38 1.46
N GLY A 140 -9.78 -18.01 0.78
CA GLY A 140 -10.76 -17.06 1.29
C GLY A 140 -11.91 -16.80 0.33
N THR A 141 -12.54 -15.64 0.50
CA THR A 141 -13.71 -15.21 -0.25
C THR A 141 -13.34 -14.09 -1.22
N LEU A 142 -13.91 -14.15 -2.43
CA LEU A 142 -13.86 -13.08 -3.43
C LEU A 142 -15.24 -12.42 -3.49
N ALA A 143 -15.28 -11.10 -3.58
CA ALA A 143 -16.49 -10.31 -3.79
C ALA A 143 -16.15 -9.07 -4.61
N ALA A 144 -17.17 -8.33 -5.04
CA ALA A 144 -17.00 -7.12 -5.82
C ALA A 144 -17.76 -5.94 -5.19
N THR A 145 -17.18 -4.75 -5.32
CA THR A 145 -17.83 -3.50 -4.91
C THR A 145 -18.87 -3.03 -5.94
N SER A 146 -19.56 -1.95 -5.63
CA SER A 146 -20.24 -1.11 -6.61
C SER A 146 -19.23 -0.57 -7.64
N PRO A 147 -19.64 -0.34 -8.91
CA PRO A 147 -18.74 0.15 -9.94
C PRO A 147 -18.18 1.55 -9.65
N VAL A 148 -16.90 1.74 -9.98
CA VAL A 148 -16.18 3.01 -9.81
C VAL A 148 -15.27 3.27 -11.02
N MET A 149 -15.13 4.54 -11.38
CA MET A 149 -14.15 4.96 -12.38
C MET A 149 -12.73 4.58 -11.93
N GLY A 150 -11.96 3.86 -12.76
CA GLY A 150 -10.60 3.43 -12.41
C GLY A 150 -9.67 4.58 -12.00
N ALA A 151 -9.84 5.78 -12.58
CA ALA A 151 -9.01 6.95 -12.33
C ALA A 151 -9.11 7.50 -10.90
N VAL A 152 -10.14 7.13 -10.13
CA VAL A 152 -10.24 7.50 -8.70
C VAL A 152 -9.54 6.50 -7.79
N LEU A 153 -9.09 5.35 -8.32
CA LEU A 153 -8.24 4.40 -7.60
C LEU A 153 -6.82 4.93 -7.67
N GLU A 154 -6.49 5.88 -6.80
CA GLU A 154 -5.19 6.58 -6.85
C GLU A 154 -4.07 5.84 -6.12
N SER A 155 -4.40 4.75 -5.42
CA SER A 155 -3.47 3.88 -4.72
C SER A 155 -4.15 2.57 -4.30
N VAL A 156 -3.33 1.60 -3.88
CA VAL A 156 -3.82 0.39 -3.18
C VAL A 156 -4.68 0.74 -1.97
N ASP A 157 -4.32 1.76 -1.20
CA ASP A 157 -5.03 2.11 0.04
C ASP A 157 -6.42 2.67 -0.26
N VAL A 158 -6.54 3.51 -1.31
CA VAL A 158 -7.85 4.02 -1.77
C VAL A 158 -8.73 2.88 -2.28
N ALA A 159 -8.17 1.96 -3.07
CA ALA A 159 -8.94 0.83 -3.58
C ALA A 159 -9.33 -0.16 -2.47
N THR A 160 -8.43 -0.41 -1.52
CA THR A 160 -8.70 -1.22 -0.32
C THR A 160 -9.74 -0.59 0.57
N ALA A 161 -9.70 0.73 0.78
CA ALA A 161 -10.70 1.46 1.55
C ALA A 161 -12.12 1.29 0.97
N ARG A 162 -12.27 1.19 -0.35
CA ARG A 162 -13.56 0.87 -0.98
C ARG A 162 -14.06 -0.53 -0.63
N CYS A 163 -13.19 -1.54 -0.74
CA CYS A 163 -13.52 -2.90 -0.30
C CYS A 163 -13.95 -2.93 1.16
N VAL A 164 -13.24 -2.21 2.05
CA VAL A 164 -13.59 -2.13 3.47
C VAL A 164 -14.93 -1.40 3.68
N ALA A 165 -15.16 -0.30 2.98
CA ALA A 165 -16.39 0.48 3.12
C ALA A 165 -17.65 -0.28 2.72
N GLU A 166 -17.57 -1.09 1.66
CA GLU A 166 -18.74 -1.81 1.13
C GLU A 166 -18.92 -3.21 1.70
N LEU A 167 -17.82 -3.90 2.04
CA LEU A 167 -17.84 -5.32 2.45
C LEU A 167 -17.44 -5.53 3.91
N GLY A 168 -16.93 -4.49 4.57
CA GLY A 168 -16.54 -4.49 5.98
C GLY A 168 -15.06 -4.77 6.24
N ALA A 169 -14.70 -4.85 7.51
CA ALA A 169 -13.32 -5.08 7.93
C ALA A 169 -12.74 -6.41 7.43
N GLY A 170 -11.45 -6.39 7.08
CA GLY A 170 -10.68 -7.54 6.59
C GLY A 170 -10.76 -7.78 5.08
N TRP A 171 -11.57 -7.00 4.35
CA TRP A 171 -11.56 -6.98 2.89
C TRP A 171 -10.48 -6.02 2.37
N ARG A 172 -9.88 -6.36 1.24
CA ARG A 172 -8.96 -5.50 0.49
C ARG A 172 -9.11 -5.71 -1.00
N MET A 173 -8.55 -4.81 -1.81
CA MET A 173 -8.46 -5.04 -3.25
C MET A 173 -7.69 -6.34 -3.51
N ALA A 174 -8.24 -7.17 -4.38
CA ALA A 174 -7.59 -8.40 -4.83
C ALA A 174 -6.35 -8.07 -5.65
N GLU A 175 -5.33 -8.87 -5.44
CA GLU A 175 -4.02 -8.77 -6.06
C GLU A 175 -3.84 -9.98 -7.01
N PHE A 176 -3.22 -9.72 -8.17
CA PHE A 176 -3.02 -10.66 -9.27
C PHE A 176 -2.41 -12.00 -8.82
N HIS A 177 -1.56 -11.99 -7.79
CA HIS A 177 -0.89 -13.17 -7.23
C HIS A 177 -1.55 -13.77 -5.97
N ASP A 178 -2.75 -13.32 -5.57
CA ASP A 178 -3.42 -13.81 -4.35
C ASP A 178 -3.68 -15.32 -4.34
N GLY A 179 -3.72 -15.96 -5.51
CA GLY A 179 -3.86 -17.41 -5.68
C GLY A 179 -2.55 -18.21 -5.62
N GLN A 180 -1.42 -17.63 -5.19
CA GLN A 180 -0.08 -18.28 -5.26
C GLN A 180 0.38 -18.57 -6.70
N GLY A 181 0.00 -17.70 -7.64
CA GLY A 181 0.21 -17.84 -9.08
C GLY A 181 0.01 -16.49 -9.76
N GLY A 182 -0.51 -16.45 -10.98
CA GLY A 182 -0.96 -15.21 -11.63
C GLY A 182 -2.11 -15.49 -12.59
N TRP A 183 -2.62 -14.51 -13.31
CA TRP A 183 -3.56 -14.65 -14.45
C TRP A 183 -4.99 -15.06 -14.12
N GLY A 184 -5.27 -15.46 -12.88
CA GLY A 184 -6.60 -15.72 -12.38
C GLY A 184 -6.65 -16.10 -10.91
N LEU A 185 -7.82 -15.92 -10.32
CA LEU A 185 -8.12 -16.20 -8.91
C LEU A 185 -9.33 -17.13 -8.82
N GLN A 186 -9.30 -18.00 -7.82
CA GLN A 186 -10.45 -18.79 -7.39
C GLN A 186 -10.69 -18.58 -5.90
N GLY A 187 -11.94 -18.52 -5.48
CA GLY A 187 -12.29 -18.34 -4.08
C GLY A 187 -13.71 -18.74 -3.78
N GLN A 188 -14.08 -18.67 -2.50
CA GLN A 188 -15.48 -18.72 -2.11
C GLN A 188 -16.21 -17.53 -2.73
N ARG A 189 -17.42 -17.79 -3.23
CA ARG A 189 -18.25 -16.78 -3.89
C ARG A 189 -18.89 -15.86 -2.85
N GLY A 190 -18.52 -14.59 -2.89
CA GLY A 190 -19.21 -13.49 -2.22
C GLY A 190 -20.22 -12.80 -3.16
N THR A 191 -20.52 -11.53 -2.85
CA THR A 191 -21.52 -10.72 -3.54
C THR A 191 -20.93 -9.82 -4.64
N GLY A 192 -21.78 -9.20 -5.46
CA GLY A 192 -21.39 -8.12 -6.39
C GLY A 192 -20.96 -8.58 -7.78
N PHE A 193 -21.07 -9.88 -8.09
CA PHE A 193 -20.64 -10.43 -9.37
C PHE A 193 -21.74 -10.33 -10.45
N ASP A 194 -21.40 -9.71 -11.57
CA ASP A 194 -22.15 -9.62 -12.83
C ASP A 194 -21.37 -10.34 -13.96
N PRO A 195 -21.98 -11.27 -14.71
CA PRO A 195 -21.34 -11.98 -15.84
C PRO A 195 -20.97 -11.10 -17.04
N ASN A 196 -21.48 -9.87 -17.13
CA ASN A 196 -21.27 -8.99 -18.27
C ASN A 196 -20.28 -7.86 -18.00
N THR A 197 -19.45 -7.98 -16.96
CA THR A 197 -18.49 -6.94 -16.58
C THR A 197 -17.12 -7.52 -16.24
N ARG A 198 -16.12 -6.64 -16.25
CA ARG A 198 -14.77 -6.89 -15.75
C ARG A 198 -14.58 -6.18 -14.41
N TYR A 199 -13.55 -6.56 -13.66
CA TYR A 199 -13.30 -6.09 -12.31
C TYR A 199 -11.87 -5.57 -12.20
N TRP A 200 -11.70 -4.41 -11.56
CA TRP A 200 -10.38 -3.90 -11.24
C TRP A 200 -9.66 -4.85 -10.30
N VAL A 201 -8.49 -5.31 -10.70
CA VAL A 201 -7.56 -6.11 -9.89
C VAL A 201 -6.22 -5.39 -9.89
N ARG A 202 -5.45 -5.49 -8.80
CA ARG A 202 -4.14 -4.85 -8.74
C ARG A 202 -3.01 -5.83 -9.02
N ILE A 203 -1.87 -5.32 -9.41
CA ILE A 203 -0.61 -6.04 -9.47
C ILE A 203 0.47 -5.26 -8.71
N ASN A 204 1.34 -5.95 -7.96
CA ASN A 204 2.29 -5.30 -7.04
C ASN A 204 3.74 -5.28 -7.56
N ASP A 205 4.03 -5.98 -8.65
CA ASP A 205 5.37 -6.14 -9.22
C ASP A 205 5.51 -5.60 -10.65
N GLN A 206 4.44 -4.99 -11.18
CA GLN A 206 4.38 -4.35 -12.50
C GLN A 206 3.53 -3.06 -12.46
N PRO A 207 3.75 -2.10 -13.38
CA PRO A 207 2.97 -0.86 -13.46
C PRO A 207 1.66 -1.06 -14.24
N GLY A 208 0.83 -2.02 -13.80
CA GLY A 208 -0.44 -2.38 -14.43
C GLY A 208 -1.67 -1.75 -13.77
N ASN A 209 -1.50 -0.81 -12.85
CA ASN A 209 -2.60 -0.25 -12.08
C ASN A 209 -2.96 1.16 -12.56
N CYS A 210 -4.19 1.60 -12.31
CA CYS A 210 -4.64 2.94 -12.71
C CYS A 210 -3.81 4.10 -12.14
N TRP A 211 -3.08 3.87 -11.05
CA TRP A 211 -2.27 4.87 -10.38
C TRP A 211 -0.79 4.89 -10.78
N ASP A 212 -0.30 3.86 -11.48
CA ASP A 212 1.12 3.70 -11.84
C ASP A 212 1.37 3.28 -13.29
N SER A 213 0.34 2.96 -14.06
CA SER A 213 0.46 2.64 -15.49
C SER A 213 0.79 3.87 -16.33
N GLU A 214 1.64 3.69 -17.34
CA GLU A 214 1.84 4.69 -18.38
C GLU A 214 0.58 4.83 -19.27
N PRO A 215 0.26 6.05 -19.74
CA PRO A 215 -0.84 6.30 -20.69
C PRO A 215 -0.75 5.52 -22.01
#